data_AF-A0A2T4ISC9-F1
#
_entry.id   AF-A0A2T4ISC9-F1
#
_cell.length_a   1.000
_cell.length_b   1.000
_cell.length_c   1.000
_cell.angle_alpha   90.00
_cell.angle_beta   90.00
_cell.angle_gamma   90.00
#
_symmetry.space_group_name_H-M   'P 1'
#
loop_
_entity.id
_entity.type
_entity.pdbx_description
1 polymer ?
#
loop_
_entity_poly.entity_id
_entity_poly.type
_entity_poly.pdbx_seq_one_letter_code
_entity_poly.pdbx_strand_id
1 'polypeptide(L)'
;MSKISDRADARRRALAALEAITDEEDAAIAAAARADPDAQPLTDALPRRGRPKSPRPKLHVPLRLDADIVERFKAAGPGWQSRMNEALRKAAGL
;
A
#
# COMPACT_ATOMS: atom_id res chain seq x y z
N MET A 1 4.10 0.76 -27.22
CA MET A 1 3.14 1.73 -26.63
C MET A 1 3.75 2.30 -25.36
N SER A 2 4.03 3.61 -25.31
CA SER A 2 4.78 4.25 -24.23
C SER A 2 3.89 4.52 -23.01
N LYS A 3 4.21 3.93 -21.86
CA LYS A 3 3.48 4.12 -20.58
C LYS A 3 3.55 5.56 -20.04
N ILE A 4 4.46 6.38 -20.57
CA ILE A 4 4.70 7.76 -20.12
C ILE A 4 3.62 8.71 -20.67
N SER A 5 3.17 8.52 -21.92
CA SER A 5 2.13 9.37 -22.52
C SER A 5 0.77 9.14 -21.85
N ASP A 6 0.45 7.89 -21.52
CA ASP A 6 -0.81 7.52 -20.86
C ASP A 6 -0.96 8.21 -19.50
N ARG A 7 0.12 8.27 -18.70
CA ARG A 7 0.11 8.97 -17.40
C ARG A 7 0.03 10.49 -17.54
N ALA A 8 0.68 11.08 -18.55
CA ALA A 8 0.63 12.52 -18.80
C ALA A 8 -0.77 12.96 -19.25
N ASP A 9 -1.39 12.20 -20.14
CA ASP A 9 -2.75 12.43 -20.61
C ASP A 9 -3.78 12.26 -19.49
N ALA A 10 -3.62 11.22 -18.66
CA ALA A 10 -4.45 11.02 -17.48
C ALA A 10 -4.34 12.20 -16.49
N ARG A 11 -3.13 12.72 -16.26
CA ARG A 11 -2.92 13.90 -15.39
C ARG A 11 -3.56 15.15 -15.97
N ARG A 12 -3.44 15.40 -17.28
CA ARG A 12 -4.09 16.55 -17.94
C ARG A 12 -5.61 16.49 -17.79
N ARG A 13 -6.22 15.32 -18.00
CA ARG A 13 -7.67 15.12 -17.80
C ARG A 13 -8.08 15.36 -16.34
N ALA A 14 -7.30 14.85 -15.38
CA ALA A 14 -7.58 15.05 -13.96
C ALA A 14 -7.48 16.53 -13.55
N LEU A 15 -6.50 17.26 -14.06
CA LEU A 15 -6.35 18.70 -13.78
C LEU A 15 -7.48 19.52 -14.39
N ALA A 16 -7.86 19.25 -15.63
CA ALA A 16 -9.00 19.92 -16.28
C ALA A 16 -10.32 19.61 -15.55
N ALA A 17 -10.50 18.39 -15.07
CA ALA A 17 -11.66 18.03 -14.26
C ALA A 17 -11.67 18.75 -12.91
N LEU A 18 -10.51 18.90 -12.26
CA LEU A 18 -10.39 19.65 -11.00
C LEU A 18 -10.71 21.14 -11.18
N GLU A 19 -10.25 21.75 -12.27
CA GLU A 19 -10.54 23.15 -12.60
C GLU A 19 -12.01 23.40 -12.93
N ALA A 20 -12.71 22.38 -13.41
CA ALA A 20 -14.15 22.45 -13.70
C ALA A 20 -15.04 22.28 -12.45
N ILE A 21 -14.48 21.89 -11.30
CA ILE A 21 -15.26 21.80 -10.05
C ILE A 21 -15.47 23.21 -9.52
N THR A 22 -16.73 23.64 -9.49
CA THR A 22 -17.09 24.94 -8.91
C THR A 22 -17.21 24.86 -7.39
N ASP A 23 -16.86 25.95 -6.70
CA ASP A 23 -16.98 26.04 -5.24
C ASP A 23 -18.45 25.90 -4.81
N GLU A 24 -19.39 26.40 -5.61
CA GLU A 24 -20.83 26.29 -5.37
C GLU A 24 -21.32 24.84 -5.45
N GLU A 25 -20.89 24.08 -6.46
CA GLU A 25 -21.25 22.66 -6.58
C GLU A 25 -20.63 21.83 -5.45
N ASP A 26 -19.37 22.08 -5.10
CA ASP A 26 -18.70 21.41 -3.97
C ASP A 26 -19.45 21.69 -2.65
N ALA A 27 -19.84 22.95 -2.40
CA ALA A 27 -20.63 23.33 -1.24
C ALA A 27 -22.00 22.65 -1.21
N ALA A 28 -22.68 22.54 -2.36
CA ALA A 28 -23.96 21.85 -2.47
C ALA A 28 -23.83 20.35 -2.19
N ILE A 29 -22.80 19.69 -2.71
CA ILE A 29 -22.49 18.27 -2.47
C ILE A 29 -22.17 18.04 -1.00
N ALA A 30 -21.35 18.90 -0.39
CA ALA A 30 -20.99 18.82 1.02
C ALA A 30 -22.21 19.03 1.94
N ALA A 31 -23.12 19.96 1.59
CA ALA A 31 -24.35 20.18 2.31
C ALA A 31 -25.30 18.97 2.23
N ALA A 32 -25.46 18.38 1.03
CA ALA A 32 -26.25 17.17 0.82
C ALA A 32 -25.68 15.98 1.63
N ALA A 33 -24.37 15.78 1.60
CA ALA A 33 -23.71 14.72 2.38
C ALA A 33 -23.91 14.91 3.90
N ARG A 34 -23.88 16.15 4.41
CA ARG A 34 -24.12 16.43 5.84
C ARG A 34 -25.59 16.20 6.25
N ALA A 35 -26.52 16.40 5.32
CA ALA A 35 -27.95 16.22 5.58
C ALA A 35 -28.39 14.74 5.54
N ASP A 36 -27.62 13.87 4.89
CA ASP A 36 -27.89 12.44 4.79
C ASP A 36 -27.44 11.68 6.06
N PRO A 37 -28.36 11.05 6.81
CA PRO A 37 -28.02 10.27 8.00
C PRO A 37 -27.11 9.06 7.74
N ASP A 38 -27.12 8.50 6.53
CA ASP A 38 -26.30 7.35 6.15
C ASP A 38 -24.90 7.76 5.66
N ALA A 39 -24.70 9.04 5.32
CA ALA A 39 -23.44 9.61 4.88
C ALA A 39 -22.64 10.20 6.06
N GLN A 40 -22.27 9.35 7.02
CA GLN A 40 -21.47 9.80 8.17
C GLN A 40 -20.09 10.34 7.72
N PRO A 41 -19.69 11.55 8.16
CA PRO A 41 -18.40 12.10 7.80
C PRO A 41 -17.26 11.26 8.39
N LEU A 42 -16.20 11.08 7.60
CA LEU A 42 -14.99 10.40 8.06
C LEU A 42 -14.32 11.27 9.14
N THR A 43 -14.39 10.83 10.40
CA THR A 43 -13.75 11.48 11.54
C THR A 43 -12.51 10.72 11.98
N ASP A 44 -11.59 11.39 12.70
CA ASP A 44 -10.42 10.75 13.32
C ASP A 44 -10.81 9.70 14.39
N ALA A 45 -12.06 9.69 14.84
CA ALA A 45 -12.59 8.73 15.78
C ALA A 45 -12.91 7.36 15.14
N LEU A 46 -12.92 7.24 13.81
CA LEU A 46 -13.17 5.97 13.16
C LEU A 46 -11.97 5.03 13.38
N PRO A 47 -12.20 3.83 13.95
CA PRO A 47 -11.12 2.90 14.21
C PRO A 47 -10.45 2.56 12.88
N ARG A 48 -9.12 2.77 12.80
CA ARG A 48 -8.33 2.35 11.63
C ARG A 48 -8.53 0.85 11.43
N ARG A 49 -9.33 0.50 10.42
CA ARG A 49 -9.62 -0.89 10.07
C ARG A 49 -8.31 -1.56 9.62
N GLY A 50 -7.95 -2.68 10.24
CA GLY A 50 -6.77 -3.47 9.88
C GLY A 50 -6.05 -4.08 11.08
N ARG A 51 -5.14 -5.03 10.82
CA ARG A 51 -4.25 -5.56 11.85
C ARG A 51 -3.40 -4.41 12.41
N PRO A 52 -3.25 -4.28 13.74
CA PRO A 52 -2.33 -3.31 14.33
C PRO A 52 -0.95 -3.39 13.68
N LYS A 53 -0.36 -2.23 13.37
CA LYS A 53 0.98 -2.18 12.76
C LYS A 53 1.97 -2.88 13.70
N SER A 54 2.70 -3.87 13.21
CA SER A 54 3.77 -4.48 14.00
C SER A 54 4.81 -3.41 14.37
N PRO A 55 5.26 -3.34 15.64
CA PRO A 55 6.34 -2.42 16.03
C PRO A 55 7.66 -2.77 15.33
N ARG A 56 7.83 -4.03 14.90
CA ARG A 56 9.00 -4.52 14.16
C ARG A 56 8.54 -5.35 12.96
N PRO A 57 8.17 -4.70 11.84
CA PRO A 57 7.80 -5.40 10.62
C PRO A 57 9.03 -6.07 9.99
N LYS A 58 8.81 -7.14 9.21
CA LYS A 58 9.86 -7.68 8.34
C LYS A 58 10.21 -6.62 7.29
N LEU A 59 11.49 -6.38 7.07
CA LEU A 59 11.96 -5.45 6.05
C LEU A 59 12.22 -6.22 4.75
N HIS A 60 11.75 -5.67 3.62
CA HIS A 60 12.12 -6.19 2.30
C HIS A 60 13.45 -5.56 1.89
N VAL A 61 14.51 -6.37 1.92
CA VAL A 61 15.87 -5.93 1.58
C VAL A 61 16.29 -6.61 0.27
N PRO A 62 16.67 -5.86 -0.78
CA PRO A 62 17.27 -6.46 -1.97
C PRO A 62 18.68 -6.95 -1.64
N LEU A 63 18.85 -8.26 -1.49
CA LEU A 63 20.12 -8.93 -1.18
C LEU A 63 20.47 -9.91 -2.31
N ARG A 64 21.74 -9.93 -2.71
CA ARG A 64 22.27 -10.99 -3.58
C ARG A 64 22.77 -12.14 -2.70
N LEU A 65 22.33 -13.34 -3.02
CA LEU A 65 22.72 -14.59 -2.37
C LEU A 65 23.23 -15.53 -3.46
N ASP A 66 24.14 -16.43 -3.08
CA ASP A 66 24.57 -17.50 -3.98
C ASP A 66 23.40 -18.41 -4.36
N ALA A 67 23.41 -18.87 -5.61
CA ALA A 67 22.28 -19.62 -6.17
C ALA A 67 22.05 -20.95 -5.43
N ASP A 68 23.12 -21.64 -5.07
CA ASP A 68 23.09 -22.93 -4.36
C ASP A 68 22.43 -22.81 -2.97
N ILE A 69 22.67 -21.72 -2.25
CA ILE A 69 22.01 -21.42 -0.97
C ILE A 69 20.50 -21.31 -1.18
N VAL A 70 20.07 -20.52 -2.17
CA VAL A 70 18.64 -20.31 -2.45
C VAL A 70 17.97 -21.62 -2.87
N GLU A 71 18.60 -22.39 -3.76
CA GLU A 71 18.08 -23.67 -4.21
C GLU A 71 17.99 -24.69 -3.07
N ARG A 72 18.99 -24.74 -2.17
CA ARG A 72 18.96 -25.58 -0.97
C ARG A 72 17.74 -25.29 -0.09
N PHE A 73 17.43 -24.02 0.15
CA PHE A 73 16.26 -23.68 0.96
C PHE A 73 14.95 -23.97 0.21
N LYS A 74 14.85 -23.62 -1.08
CA LYS A 74 13.66 -23.91 -1.90
C LYS A 74 13.33 -25.40 -1.97
N ALA A 75 14.34 -26.27 -2.04
CA ALA A 75 14.17 -27.73 -2.07
C ALA A 75 13.43 -28.26 -0.82
N ALA A 76 13.47 -27.55 0.31
CA ALA A 76 12.69 -27.90 1.49
C ALA A 76 11.18 -27.58 1.38
N GLY A 77 10.73 -27.05 0.24
CA GLY A 77 9.31 -26.81 -0.05
C GLY A 77 8.73 -25.52 0.56
N PRO A 78 7.40 -25.44 0.71
CA PRO A 78 6.72 -24.26 1.27
C PRO A 78 7.35 -23.78 2.59
N GLY A 79 7.40 -22.46 2.78
CA GLY A 79 8.00 -21.85 3.97
C GLY A 79 9.53 -21.76 3.97
N TRP A 80 10.20 -22.03 2.84
CA TRP A 80 11.66 -21.98 2.75
C TRP A 80 12.26 -20.62 3.14
N GLN A 81 11.58 -19.52 2.80
CA GLN A 81 12.02 -18.18 3.21
C GLN A 81 11.99 -17.98 4.72
N SER A 82 10.99 -18.55 5.41
CA SER A 82 10.92 -18.52 6.87
C SER A 82 12.07 -19.30 7.50
N ARG A 83 12.38 -20.49 6.97
CA ARG A 83 13.53 -21.30 7.42
C ARG A 83 14.86 -20.60 7.16
N MET A 84 15.00 -19.95 6.01
CA MET A 84 16.18 -19.13 5.70
C MET A 84 16.32 -17.97 6.68
N ASN A 85 15.22 -17.27 6.99
CA ASN A 85 15.22 -16.20 7.98
C ASN A 85 15.60 -16.69 9.39
N GLU A 86 15.13 -17.87 9.80
CA GLU A 86 15.52 -18.50 11.07
C GLU A 86 17.02 -18.83 11.12
N ALA A 87 17.57 -19.38 10.04
CA ALA A 87 19.01 -19.63 9.93
C ALA A 87 19.83 -18.34 10.04
N LEU A 88 19.39 -17.27 9.38
CA LEU A 88 20.02 -15.94 9.48
C LEU A 88 19.96 -15.37 10.90
N ARG A 89 18.83 -15.53 11.60
CA ARG A 89 18.71 -15.12 13.01
C ARG A 89 19.70 -15.88 13.89
N LYS A 90 19.75 -17.21 13.75
CA LYS A 90 20.70 -18.05 14.50
C LYS A 90 22.15 -17.63 14.24
N ALA A 91 22.52 -17.39 12.98
CA ALA A 91 23.86 -16.94 12.60
C ALA A 91 24.21 -15.55 13.17
N ALA A 92 23.20 -14.67 13.31
CA ALA A 92 23.35 -13.34 13.92
C ALA A 92 23.22 -13.33 15.46
N GLY A 93 22.91 -14.47 16.10
CA GLY A 93 22.66 -14.55 17.54
C GLY A 93 21.32 -13.98 18.01
N LEU A 94 20.27 -14.04 17.17
CA LEU A 94 18.91 -13.49 17.38
C LEU A 94 17.81 -14.54 17.56
#